data_AF-A0A1E7RPI1-F1
#
_entry.id   AF-A0A1E7RPI1-F1
#
_cell.length_a   1.000
_cell.length_b   1.000
_cell.length_c   1.000
_cell.angle_alpha   90.00
_cell.angle_beta   90.00
_cell.angle_gamma   90.00
#
_symmetry.space_group_name_H-M   'P 1'
#
loop_
_entity.id
_entity.type
_entity.pdbx_description
1 polymer ?
#
loop_
_entity_poly.entity_id
_entity_poly.type
_entity_poly.pdbx_seq_one_letter_code
_entity_poly.pdbx_strand_id
1 'polypeptide(L)'
;MSDGSGAPATSDLSDLIGTIWSQVVGQVNTLIDAHKAFGFFQFNENLNPTLADVLTGLAFIDFALTRFLESGKLEFDEQRNAINSKQCILKMKSLSLALDQGNKAEFENIMSELRSQSKF
;
A
#
# COMPACT_ATOMS: atom_id res chain seq x y z
N MET A 1 -32.49 27.01 5.85
CA MET A 1 -32.01 26.06 6.87
C MET A 1 -30.90 25.26 6.21
N SER A 2 -29.66 25.60 6.52
CA SER A 2 -28.48 24.89 6.04
C SER A 2 -28.05 23.81 7.03
N ASP A 3 -27.32 22.86 6.47
CA ASP A 3 -26.44 21.86 7.05
C ASP A 3 -27.02 20.50 7.47
N GLY A 4 -26.50 19.48 6.80
CA GLY A 4 -26.79 18.08 7.02
C GLY A 4 -25.85 17.15 6.23
N SER A 5 -24.58 17.16 6.62
CA SER A 5 -23.62 16.05 6.47
C SER A 5 -23.07 15.72 5.07
N GLY A 6 -21.97 16.39 4.71
CA GLY A 6 -21.21 16.18 3.47
C GLY A 6 -19.82 15.57 3.68
N ALA A 7 -19.63 14.58 4.57
CA ALA A 7 -18.34 13.92 4.73
C ALA A 7 -18.39 12.37 4.80
N PRO A 8 -18.72 11.68 3.69
CA PRO A 8 -18.48 10.24 3.55
C PRO A 8 -17.16 9.88 2.84
N ALA A 9 -16.58 10.78 2.03
CA ALA A 9 -15.44 10.44 1.16
C ALA A 9 -14.07 10.41 1.86
N THR A 10 -13.89 11.18 2.94
CA THR A 10 -12.61 11.33 3.63
C THR A 10 -12.34 10.22 4.64
N SER A 11 -13.36 9.72 5.34
CA SER A 11 -13.24 8.56 6.24
C SER A 11 -12.96 7.27 5.46
N ASP A 12 -13.70 7.05 4.37
CA ASP A 12 -13.54 5.90 3.48
C ASP A 12 -12.12 5.78 2.90
N LEU A 13 -11.49 6.92 2.58
CA LEU A 13 -10.13 6.97 2.08
C LEU A 13 -9.11 6.63 3.18
N SER A 14 -9.28 7.20 4.37
CA SER A 14 -8.39 6.94 5.52
C SER A 14 -8.39 5.45 5.90
N ASP A 15 -9.56 4.83 5.94
CA ASP A 15 -9.71 3.42 6.29
C ASP A 15 -9.08 2.49 5.24
N LEU A 16 -9.24 2.83 3.96
CA LEU A 16 -8.61 2.10 2.86
C LEU A 16 -7.08 2.22 2.91
N ILE A 17 -6.55 3.42 3.17
CA ILE A 17 -5.11 3.65 3.33
C ILE A 17 -4.55 2.80 4.48
N GLY A 18 -5.22 2.78 5.63
CA GLY A 18 -4.81 1.98 6.78
C GLY A 18 -4.82 0.47 6.52
N THR A 19 -5.83 0.00 5.78
CA THR A 19 -5.95 -1.41 5.38
C THR A 19 -4.80 -1.82 4.44
N ILE A 20 -4.56 -1.03 3.38
CA ILE A 20 -3.47 -1.28 2.42
C ILE A 20 -2.12 -1.26 3.13
N TRP A 21 -1.90 -0.28 4.01
CA TRP A 21 -0.67 -0.17 4.78
C TRP A 21 -0.41 -1.43 5.60
N SER A 22 -1.39 -1.88 6.39
CA SER A 22 -1.23 -3.07 7.26
C SER A 22 -0.97 -4.34 6.45
N GLN A 23 -1.67 -4.53 5.32
CA GLN A 23 -1.47 -5.69 4.45
C GLN A 23 -0.06 -5.72 3.84
N VAL A 24 0.38 -4.60 3.26
CA VAL A 24 1.69 -4.50 2.62
C VAL A 24 2.82 -4.66 3.65
N VAL A 25 2.71 -3.99 4.80
CA VAL A 25 3.67 -4.10 5.89
C VAL A 25 3.75 -5.53 6.44
N GLY A 26 2.60 -6.18 6.68
CA GLY A 26 2.54 -7.55 7.19
C GLY A 26 3.20 -8.57 6.26
N GLN A 27 2.96 -8.46 4.94
CA GLN A 27 3.60 -9.32 3.94
C GLN A 27 5.12 -9.13 3.93
N VAL A 28 5.58 -7.89 4.01
CA VAL A 28 7.02 -7.57 3.98
C VAL A 28 7.71 -8.06 5.25
N ASN A 29 7.09 -7.87 6.42
CA ASN A 29 7.61 -8.40 7.67
C ASN A 29 7.69 -9.94 7.65
N THR A 30 6.71 -10.62 7.04
CA THR A 30 6.74 -12.08 6.87
C THR A 30 7.93 -12.52 6.00
N LEU A 31 8.18 -11.82 4.90
CA LEU A 31 9.33 -12.09 4.02
C LEU A 31 10.67 -11.80 4.71
N ILE A 32 10.76 -10.73 5.50
CA ILE A 32 11.96 -10.39 6.29
C ILE A 32 12.24 -11.50 7.32
N ASP A 33 11.21 -11.97 8.03
CA ASP A 33 11.35 -13.02 9.04
C ASP A 33 11.70 -14.38 8.42
N ALA A 34 11.11 -14.71 7.26
CA ALA A 34 11.42 -15.93 6.50
C ALA A 34 12.86 -15.91 5.95
N HIS A 35 13.35 -14.73 5.57
CA HIS A 35 14.67 -14.57 4.96
C HIS A 35 15.61 -13.72 5.81
N LYS A 36 15.79 -14.06 7.11
CA LYS A 36 16.71 -13.42 8.09
C LYS A 36 18.13 -13.04 7.60
N ALA A 37 18.52 -13.48 6.40
CA ALA A 37 19.72 -13.12 5.66
C ALA A 37 19.79 -11.66 5.17
N PHE A 38 18.68 -10.93 5.05
CA PHE A 38 18.71 -9.61 4.39
C PHE A 38 18.99 -8.40 5.31
N GLY A 39 19.07 -8.59 6.63
CA GLY A 39 19.44 -7.51 7.56
C GLY A 39 18.49 -6.32 7.61
N PHE A 40 17.26 -6.47 7.14
CA PHE A 40 16.23 -5.43 7.18
C PHE A 40 15.61 -5.30 8.58
N PHE A 41 15.30 -4.07 8.99
CA PHE A 41 14.54 -3.78 10.21
C PHE A 41 13.05 -4.11 10.00
N GLN A 42 12.40 -4.70 11.00
CA GLN A 42 10.93 -4.90 10.97
C GLN A 42 10.21 -3.55 10.93
N PHE A 43 9.18 -3.46 10.10
CA PHE A 43 8.36 -2.27 9.96
C PHE A 43 7.36 -2.19 11.12
N ASN A 44 7.30 -1.03 11.79
CA ASN A 44 6.27 -0.75 12.78
C ASN A 44 4.93 -0.46 12.08
N GLU A 45 3.87 -1.17 12.49
CA GLU A 45 2.50 -0.85 12.11
C GLU A 45 2.11 0.52 12.70
N ASN A 46 1.98 1.54 11.84
CA ASN A 46 1.28 2.77 12.18
C ASN A 46 -0.22 2.58 11.90
N LEU A 47 -1.05 2.71 12.94
CA LEU A 47 -2.49 2.41 12.88
C LEU A 47 -3.32 3.51 12.18
N ASN A 48 -2.75 4.71 11.97
CA ASN A 48 -3.40 5.83 11.26
C ASN A 48 -2.36 6.67 10.49
N PRO A 49 -1.73 6.14 9.42
CA PRO A 49 -0.72 6.87 8.67
C PRO A 49 -1.37 7.88 7.72
N THR A 50 -0.76 9.07 7.55
CA THR A 50 -1.17 9.99 6.48
C THR A 50 -0.73 9.44 5.11
N LEU A 51 -1.32 9.92 4.02
CA LEU A 51 -0.89 9.51 2.67
C LEU A 51 0.60 9.77 2.43
N ALA A 52 1.14 10.88 2.94
CA ALA A 52 2.57 11.20 2.83
C ALA A 52 3.46 10.23 3.64
N ASP A 53 3.02 9.83 4.85
CA ASP A 53 3.72 8.84 5.66
C ASP A 53 3.73 7.47 4.98
N VAL A 54 2.58 7.07 4.41
CA VAL A 54 2.46 5.83 3.64
C VAL A 54 3.40 5.86 2.44
N LEU A 55 3.41 6.91 1.62
CA LEU A 55 4.26 6.98 0.44
C LEU A 55 5.76 6.90 0.78
N THR A 56 6.17 7.52 1.89
CA THR A 56 7.55 7.46 2.38
C THR A 56 7.93 6.04 2.81
N GLY A 57 7.07 5.37 3.59
CA GLY A 57 7.28 3.98 4.00
C GLY A 57 7.25 3.01 2.81
N LEU A 58 6.33 3.23 1.86
CA LEU A 58 6.19 2.40 0.66
C LEU A 58 7.43 2.44 -0.24
N ALA A 59 8.20 3.54 -0.27
CA ALA A 59 9.45 3.60 -1.04
C ALA A 59 10.49 2.59 -0.54
N PHE A 60 10.64 2.44 0.77
CA PHE A 60 11.56 1.47 1.36
C PHE A 60 11.04 0.03 1.22
N ILE A 61 9.72 -0.16 1.36
CA ILE A 61 9.09 -1.46 1.11
C ILE A 61 9.26 -1.91 -0.35
N ASP A 62 9.06 -1.01 -1.31
CA ASP A 62 9.21 -1.28 -2.74
C ASP A 62 10.65 -1.70 -3.07
N PHE A 63 11.64 -1.09 -2.41
CA PHE A 63 13.04 -1.52 -2.48
C PHE A 63 13.23 -2.94 -1.93
N ALA A 64 12.72 -3.24 -0.73
CA ALA A 64 12.85 -4.56 -0.12
C ALA A 64 12.20 -5.66 -0.99
N LEU A 65 10.97 -5.44 -1.47
CA LEU A 65 10.27 -6.36 -2.36
C LEU A 65 11.04 -6.61 -3.66
N THR A 66 11.68 -5.58 -4.21
CA THR A 66 12.56 -5.72 -5.38
C THR A 66 13.72 -6.66 -5.09
N ARG A 67 14.39 -6.47 -3.95
CA ARG A 67 15.51 -7.33 -3.55
C ARG A 67 15.09 -8.78 -3.32
N PHE A 68 13.91 -9.00 -2.72
CA PHE A 68 13.37 -10.34 -2.54
C PHE A 68 13.07 -11.02 -3.88
N LEU A 69 12.41 -10.32 -4.82
CA LEU A 69 12.13 -10.83 -6.16
C LEU A 69 13.40 -11.14 -6.95
N GLU A 70 14.38 -10.23 -6.93
CA GLU A 70 15.68 -10.41 -7.61
C GLU A 70 16.52 -11.55 -7.02
N SER A 71 16.30 -11.90 -5.76
CA SER A 71 17.08 -12.96 -5.10
C SER A 71 16.85 -14.34 -5.70
N GLY A 72 15.69 -14.56 -6.35
CA GLY A 72 15.28 -15.86 -6.87
C GLY A 72 15.01 -16.92 -5.79
N LYS A 73 14.88 -16.51 -4.52
CA LYS A 73 14.69 -17.40 -3.36
C LYS A 73 13.26 -17.48 -2.84
N LEU A 74 12.32 -16.80 -3.51
CA LEU A 74 10.91 -16.81 -3.14
C LEU A 74 10.22 -18.04 -3.71
N GLU A 75 9.38 -18.68 -2.90
CA GLU A 75 8.42 -19.65 -3.39
C GLU A 75 7.39 -18.99 -4.30
N PHE A 76 6.69 -19.79 -5.11
CA PHE A 76 5.76 -19.27 -6.12
C PHE A 76 4.68 -18.34 -5.53
N ASP A 77 4.10 -18.72 -4.39
CA ASP A 77 3.07 -17.91 -3.72
C ASP A 77 3.65 -16.63 -3.10
N GLU A 78 4.87 -16.69 -2.56
CA GLU A 78 5.59 -15.53 -2.03
C GLU A 78 5.95 -14.53 -3.14
N GLN A 79 6.38 -15.04 -4.29
CA GLN A 79 6.66 -14.24 -5.48
C GLN A 79 5.40 -13.52 -5.97
N ARG A 80 4.27 -14.24 -6.02
CA ARG A 80 2.97 -13.66 -6.39
C ARG A 80 2.56 -12.57 -5.40
N ASN A 81 2.69 -12.80 -4.10
CA ASN A 81 2.34 -11.82 -3.07
C ASN A 81 3.25 -10.58 -3.13
N ALA A 82 4.55 -10.76 -3.38
CA ALA A 82 5.49 -9.65 -3.57
C ALA A 82 5.14 -8.80 -4.80
N ILE A 83 4.76 -9.43 -5.92
CA ILE A 83 4.31 -8.72 -7.13
C ILE A 83 3.01 -7.95 -6.87
N ASN A 84 2.03 -8.58 -6.24
CA ASN A 84 0.76 -7.94 -5.89
C ASN A 84 0.99 -6.72 -4.98
N SER A 85 1.87 -6.87 -3.99
CA SER A 85 2.24 -5.78 -3.07
C SER A 85 2.88 -4.61 -3.83
N LYS A 86 3.79 -4.87 -4.77
CA LYS A 86 4.37 -3.81 -5.63
C LYS A 86 3.32 -3.11 -6.49
N GLN A 87 2.35 -3.84 -7.05
CA GLN A 87 1.26 -3.24 -7.82
C GLN A 87 0.38 -2.33 -6.94
N CYS A 88 0.10 -2.75 -5.71
CA CYS A 88 -0.64 -1.93 -4.75
C CYS A 88 0.11 -0.63 -4.43
N ILE A 89 1.43 -0.70 -4.23
CA ILE A 89 2.29 0.48 -4.01
C ILE A 89 2.23 1.45 -5.19
N LEU A 90 2.29 0.94 -6.42
CA LEU A 90 2.20 1.79 -7.62
C LEU A 90 0.86 2.52 -7.69
N LYS A 91 -0.25 1.83 -7.40
CA LYS A 91 -1.57 2.46 -7.37
C LYS A 91 -1.70 3.52 -6.29
N MET A 92 -1.10 3.31 -5.11
CA MET A 92 -1.06 4.33 -4.06
C MET A 92 -0.27 5.58 -4.49
N LYS A 93 0.84 5.41 -5.21
CA LYS A 93 1.59 6.53 -5.82
C LYS A 93 0.74 7.27 -6.85
N SER A 94 0.02 6.55 -7.71
CA SER A 94 -0.90 7.15 -8.69
C SER A 94 -2.07 7.88 -8.02
N LEU A 95 -2.60 7.35 -6.92
CA LEU A 95 -3.67 7.98 -6.15
C LEU A 95 -3.23 9.34 -5.61
N SER A 96 -2.02 9.42 -5.05
CA SER A 96 -1.43 10.67 -4.60
C SER A 96 -1.29 11.69 -5.73
N LEU A 97 -0.82 11.25 -6.89
CA LEU A 97 -0.68 12.13 -8.05
C LEU A 97 -2.02 12.67 -8.54
N ALA A 98 -3.05 11.81 -8.57
CA ALA A 98 -4.41 12.22 -8.95
C ALA A 98 -5.00 13.26 -7.98
N LEU A 99 -4.73 13.10 -6.67
CA LEU A 99 -5.11 14.07 -5.64
C LEU A 99 -4.38 15.42 -5.84
N ASP A 100 -3.07 15.39 -6.04
CA ASP A 100 -2.26 16.60 -6.26
C ASP A 100 -2.69 17.37 -7.52
N GLN A 101 -3.11 16.65 -8.55
CA GLN A 101 -3.58 17.23 -9.82
C GLN A 101 -5.06 17.61 -9.82
N GLY A 102 -5.82 17.30 -8.75
CA GLY A 102 -7.27 17.47 -8.72
C GLY A 102 -8.03 16.64 -9.77
N ASN A 103 -7.43 15.56 -10.27
CA ASN A 103 -8.00 14.72 -11.31
C ASN A 103 -8.97 13.69 -10.71
N LYS A 104 -10.21 14.12 -10.49
CA LYS A 104 -11.26 13.32 -9.86
C LYS A 104 -11.58 12.01 -10.59
N ALA A 105 -11.53 11.99 -11.92
CA ALA A 105 -11.83 10.78 -12.68
C ALA A 105 -10.77 9.69 -12.46
N GLU A 106 -9.50 10.08 -12.45
CA GLU A 106 -8.38 9.18 -12.18
C GLU A 106 -8.41 8.69 -10.72
N PHE A 107 -8.73 9.58 -9.77
CA PHE A 107 -8.92 9.22 -8.36
C PHE A 107 -9.98 8.11 -8.18
N GLU A 108 -11.17 8.28 -8.76
CA GLU A 108 -12.27 7.30 -8.63
C GLU A 108 -11.90 5.95 -9.28
N ASN A 109 -11.23 5.97 -10.43
CA ASN A 109 -10.73 4.76 -11.08
C ASN A 109 -9.74 4.00 -10.19
N ILE A 110 -8.73 4.70 -9.67
CA ILE A 110 -7.72 4.08 -8.81
C ILE A 110 -8.34 3.55 -7.51
N MET A 111 -9.29 4.28 -6.92
CA MET A 111 -10.03 3.84 -5.73
C MET A 111 -10.84 2.56 -6.00
N SER A 112 -11.51 2.47 -7.16
CA SER A 112 -12.21 1.25 -7.59
C SER A 112 -11.26 0.06 -7.72
N GLU A 113 -10.12 0.28 -8.36
CA GLU A 113 -9.10 -0.74 -8.54
C GLU A 113 -8.47 -1.20 -7.23
N LEU A 114 -8.17 -0.28 -6.31
CA LEU A 114 -7.63 -0.59 -4.99
C LEU A 114 -8.62 -1.40 -4.15
N ARG A 115 -9.92 -1.03 -4.16
CA ARG A 115 -10.99 -1.79 -3.49
C ARG A 115 -11.18 -3.19 -4.08
N SER A 116 -10.87 -3.37 -5.36
CA SER A 116 -10.89 -4.69 -6.02
C SER A 116 -9.70 -5.57 -5.60
N GLN A 117 -8.56 -4.95 -5.30
CA GLN A 117 -7.31 -5.61 -4.94
C GLN A 117 -7.20 -5.90 -3.43
N SER A 118 -7.87 -5.15 -2.56
CA SER A 118 -7.85 -5.39 -1.11
C SER A 118 -8.55 -6.70 -0.67
N LYS A 119 -9.07 -7.49 -1.61
CA LYS A 119 -9.70 -8.80 -1.39
C LYS A 119 -8.76 -10.00 -1.65
N PHE A 120 -7.48 -9.77 -1.92
CA PHE A 120 -6.48 -10.84 -2.01
C PHE A 120 -5.95 -11.24 -0.64
#